data_AF-A0ABF7QKZ3-F1
#
_entry.id   AF-A0ABF7QKZ3-F1
#
_cell.length_a   1.000
_cell.length_b   1.000
_cell.length_c   1.000
_cell.angle_alpha   90.00
_cell.angle_beta   90.00
_cell.angle_gamma   90.00
#
_symmetry.space_group_name_H-M   'P 1'
#
loop_
_entity.id
_entity.type
_entity.pdbx_description
1 polymer ?
#
loop_
_entity_poly.entity_id
_entity_poly.type
_entity_poly.pdbx_seq_one_letter_code
_entity_poly.pdbx_strand_id
1 'polypeptide(L)'
;MSTIFRILIAALILLPTAVFAAADDWRVVKATDQVKYTVDRTNWQDLRPGEVVPNRAWVSTGPRGRVQLARGVESITFQPNTLAAICTNESAAMKTQIYQQVGSLDLEIEKRSQPHTTVQTPYFAAVVKGTIFHVTADRTKASVAVDRGLVQVTSFSSGQRSNVAPGQSATVDKKAGMTVAGRLSKPEITSVAPSVAQIPAVGTTKLAGATAEAKSSSSATSKTTNANDDDSSSNGKSNGNSSSNGNSGNGTSGGNGNSGGNGNNGNGNGHSDDSGNSGNGNGNSGNGNGNGNSGKGDNNGGGNGNGGGHGKGKDK
;
A
#
# COMPACT_ATOMS: atom_id res chain seq x y z
N MET A 1 -7.65 4.12 -77.25
CA MET A 1 -8.25 4.39 -75.94
C MET A 1 -8.65 3.07 -75.29
N SER A 2 -7.87 2.54 -74.33
CA SER A 2 -8.39 1.76 -73.17
C SER A 2 -7.26 1.16 -72.31
N THR A 3 -5.99 1.19 -72.74
CA THR A 3 -4.85 0.74 -71.91
C THR A 3 -4.61 1.61 -70.67
N ILE A 4 -5.18 2.83 -70.65
CA ILE A 4 -5.16 3.75 -69.51
C ILE A 4 -6.15 3.29 -68.40
N PHE A 5 -7.11 2.43 -68.72
CA PHE A 5 -8.10 1.94 -67.75
C PHE A 5 -7.59 0.74 -66.91
N ARG A 6 -6.47 0.11 -67.29
CA ARG A 6 -5.88 -1.03 -66.55
C ARG A 6 -4.89 -0.64 -65.48
N ILE A 7 -4.41 0.61 -65.46
CA ILE A 7 -3.48 1.11 -64.45
C ILE A 7 -4.23 1.70 -63.23
N LEU A 8 -5.52 2.02 -63.38
CA LEU A 8 -6.33 2.58 -62.29
C LEU A 8 -6.83 1.55 -61.26
N ILE A 9 -6.69 0.25 -61.51
CA ILE A 9 -7.13 -0.81 -60.58
C ILE A 9 -5.96 -1.31 -59.69
N ALA A 10 -4.71 -1.02 -60.05
CA ALA A 10 -3.54 -1.47 -59.27
C ALA A 10 -3.14 -0.51 -58.13
N ALA A 11 -3.78 0.66 -58.02
CA ALA A 11 -3.41 1.69 -57.04
C ALA A 11 -4.26 1.70 -55.75
N LEU A 12 -5.24 0.79 -55.60
CA LEU A 12 -6.21 0.83 -54.49
C LEU A 12 -5.98 -0.22 -53.39
N ILE A 13 -4.92 -1.04 -53.44
CA ILE A 13 -4.71 -2.17 -52.49
C ILE A 13 -3.47 -1.97 -51.61
N LEU A 14 -3.03 -0.74 -51.37
CA LEU A 14 -1.92 -0.49 -50.43
C LEU A 14 -2.16 0.75 -49.57
N LEU A 15 -3.32 0.82 -48.91
CA LEU A 15 -3.46 1.64 -47.71
C LEU A 15 -2.91 0.82 -46.54
N PRO A 16 -1.71 1.11 -46.00
CA PRO A 16 -1.34 0.58 -44.70
C PRO A 16 -2.34 1.18 -43.71
N THR A 17 -3.29 0.37 -43.25
CA THR A 17 -4.02 0.68 -42.03
C THR A 17 -2.98 0.70 -40.93
N ALA A 18 -2.49 1.89 -40.60
CA ALA A 18 -1.82 2.11 -39.34
C ALA A 18 -2.87 1.83 -38.26
N VAL A 19 -2.91 0.58 -37.81
CA VAL A 19 -3.61 0.22 -36.57
C VAL A 19 -2.84 0.96 -35.50
N PHE A 20 -3.32 2.14 -35.11
CA PHE A 20 -2.98 2.71 -33.82
C PHE A 20 -3.45 1.68 -32.81
N ALA A 21 -2.52 0.86 -32.32
CA ALA A 21 -2.77 -0.01 -31.19
C ALA A 21 -3.33 0.90 -30.09
N ALA A 22 -4.58 0.66 -29.69
CA ALA A 22 -5.20 1.37 -28.59
C ALA A 22 -4.24 1.24 -27.38
N ALA A 23 -3.58 2.35 -27.06
CA ALA A 23 -2.46 2.39 -26.13
C ALA A 23 -2.95 2.42 -24.66
N ASP A 24 -4.18 1.96 -24.41
CA ASP A 24 -4.86 2.14 -23.13
C ASP A 24 -4.80 0.90 -22.23
N ASP A 25 -4.46 -0.25 -22.80
CA ASP A 25 -4.39 -1.52 -22.08
C ASP A 25 -2.96 -1.93 -21.69
N TRP A 26 -2.83 -2.55 -20.52
CA TRP A 26 -1.58 -3.17 -20.10
C TRP A 26 -1.37 -4.49 -20.84
N ARG A 27 -0.31 -4.55 -21.64
CA ARG A 27 0.06 -5.73 -22.43
C ARG A 27 1.31 -6.38 -21.90
N VAL A 28 1.35 -7.70 -21.96
CA VAL A 28 2.51 -8.48 -21.59
C VAL A 28 3.55 -8.40 -22.69
N VAL A 29 4.67 -7.74 -22.43
CA VAL A 29 5.78 -7.65 -23.40
C VAL A 29 6.72 -8.85 -23.25
N LYS A 30 6.97 -9.28 -22.01
CA LYS A 30 7.81 -10.43 -21.67
C LYS A 30 7.25 -11.12 -20.45
N ALA A 31 7.25 -12.44 -20.44
CA ALA A 31 6.88 -13.26 -19.28
C ALA A 31 7.70 -14.55 -19.25
N THR A 32 7.98 -15.06 -18.06
CA THR A 32 8.44 -16.44 -17.86
C THR A 32 7.24 -17.36 -17.57
N ASP A 33 7.47 -18.68 -17.46
CA ASP A 33 6.38 -19.65 -17.29
C ASP A 33 5.63 -19.55 -15.95
N GLN A 34 6.29 -19.00 -14.91
CA GLN A 34 5.71 -18.90 -13.56
C GLN A 34 4.98 -17.58 -13.36
N VAL A 35 4.11 -17.23 -14.30
CA VAL A 35 3.30 -16.00 -14.25
C VAL A 35 1.85 -16.35 -14.47
N LYS A 36 1.01 -15.95 -13.52
CA LYS A 36 -0.43 -16.18 -13.54
C LYS A 36 -1.19 -14.91 -13.22
N TYR A 37 -2.44 -14.83 -13.65
CA TYR A 37 -3.35 -13.78 -13.29
C TYR A 37 -4.72 -14.31 -12.87
N THR A 38 -5.49 -13.49 -12.17
CA THR A 38 -6.88 -13.78 -11.78
C THR A 38 -7.66 -12.48 -11.60
N VAL A 39 -8.95 -12.48 -11.91
CA VAL A 39 -9.86 -11.34 -11.66
C VAL A 39 -10.72 -11.53 -10.41
N ASP A 40 -10.86 -12.77 -9.93
CA ASP A 40 -11.73 -13.15 -8.81
C ASP A 40 -10.95 -13.66 -7.58
N ARG A 41 -9.62 -13.71 -7.68
CA ARG A 41 -8.68 -14.24 -6.66
C ARG A 41 -8.75 -15.75 -6.41
N THR A 42 -9.53 -16.48 -7.20
CA THR A 42 -9.74 -17.92 -7.04
C THR A 42 -9.30 -18.70 -8.27
N ASN A 43 -9.68 -18.24 -9.46
CA ASN A 43 -9.38 -18.88 -10.72
C ASN A 43 -8.12 -18.25 -11.32
N TRP A 44 -6.99 -18.94 -11.18
CA TRP A 44 -5.70 -18.50 -11.68
C TRP A 44 -5.44 -19.05 -13.07
N GLN A 45 -5.25 -18.14 -14.02
CA GLN A 45 -4.93 -18.44 -15.41
C GLN A 45 -3.48 -18.06 -15.69
N ASP A 46 -2.86 -18.77 -16.61
CA ASP A 46 -1.52 -18.45 -17.07
C ASP A 46 -1.52 -17.11 -17.82
N LEU A 47 -0.45 -16.32 -17.66
CA LEU A 47 -0.28 -15.04 -18.36
C LEU A 47 0.91 -15.15 -19.33
N ARG A 48 0.70 -14.92 -20.62
CA ARG A 48 1.70 -15.12 -21.68
C ARG A 48 2.06 -13.82 -22.42
N PRO A 49 3.25 -13.76 -23.05
CA PRO A 49 3.62 -12.63 -23.90
C PRO A 49 2.58 -12.37 -25.01
N GLY A 50 2.26 -11.11 -25.24
CA GLY A 50 1.25 -10.67 -26.22
C GLY A 50 -0.17 -10.52 -25.66
N GLU A 51 -0.46 -11.15 -24.51
CA GLU A 51 -1.77 -11.04 -23.88
C GLU A 51 -1.99 -9.67 -23.23
N VAL A 52 -3.27 -9.30 -23.09
CA VAL A 52 -3.71 -8.14 -22.33
C VAL A 52 -4.01 -8.57 -20.90
N VAL A 53 -3.51 -7.83 -19.92
CA VAL A 53 -3.89 -8.03 -18.51
C VAL A 53 -5.26 -7.39 -18.29
N PRO A 54 -6.29 -8.15 -17.91
CA PRO A 54 -7.61 -7.57 -17.66
C PRO A 54 -7.56 -6.52 -16.55
N ASN A 55 -8.39 -5.48 -16.67
CA ASN A 55 -8.49 -4.47 -15.64
C ASN A 55 -8.88 -5.10 -14.29
N ARG A 56 -8.22 -4.67 -13.21
CA ARG A 56 -8.38 -5.17 -11.83
C ARG A 56 -7.85 -6.60 -11.60
N ALA A 57 -7.19 -7.20 -12.59
CA ALA A 57 -6.56 -8.49 -12.41
C ALA A 57 -5.41 -8.42 -11.41
N TRP A 58 -5.34 -9.42 -10.55
CA TRP A 58 -4.17 -9.74 -9.73
C TRP A 58 -3.22 -10.58 -10.54
N VAL A 59 -1.97 -10.15 -10.63
CA VAL A 59 -0.87 -10.88 -11.28
C VAL A 59 0.04 -11.44 -10.20
N SER A 60 0.42 -12.70 -10.34
CA SER A 60 1.32 -13.42 -9.44
C SER A 60 2.50 -14.00 -10.21
N THR A 61 3.71 -13.79 -9.67
CA THR A 61 4.95 -14.39 -10.16
C THR A 61 5.52 -15.39 -9.15
N GLY A 62 5.96 -16.55 -9.63
CA GLY A 62 6.66 -17.53 -8.80
C GLY A 62 8.13 -17.17 -8.52
N PRO A 63 8.90 -18.08 -7.87
CA PRO A 63 10.31 -17.85 -7.54
C PRO A 63 11.24 -17.63 -8.74
N ARG A 64 10.86 -18.14 -9.93
CA ARG A 64 11.52 -17.88 -11.22
C ARG A 64 10.61 -17.07 -12.16
N GLY A 65 9.50 -16.56 -11.63
CA GLY A 65 8.52 -15.77 -12.33
C GLY A 65 9.01 -14.34 -12.55
N ARG A 66 8.95 -13.84 -13.78
CA ARG A 66 9.07 -12.41 -14.08
C ARG A 66 8.12 -12.07 -15.20
N VAL A 67 7.48 -10.90 -15.11
CA VAL A 67 6.66 -10.37 -16.20
C VAL A 67 6.86 -8.87 -16.34
N GLN A 68 7.02 -8.41 -17.57
CA GLN A 68 7.04 -6.99 -17.91
C GLN A 68 5.78 -6.65 -18.67
N LEU A 69 5.02 -5.72 -18.12
CA LEU A 69 3.84 -5.13 -18.74
C LEU A 69 4.22 -3.77 -19.32
N ALA A 70 3.63 -3.42 -20.45
CA ALA A 70 3.76 -2.09 -21.03
C ALA A 70 2.40 -1.55 -21.48
N ARG A 71 2.29 -0.24 -21.42
CA ARG A 71 1.19 0.53 -21.96
C ARG A 71 1.72 1.87 -22.46
N GLY A 72 1.72 2.06 -23.78
CA GLY A 72 2.39 3.22 -24.39
C GLY A 72 3.87 3.28 -23.98
N VAL A 73 4.26 4.37 -23.32
CA VAL A 73 5.61 4.57 -22.78
C VAL A 73 5.79 4.10 -21.33
N GLU A 74 4.72 3.68 -20.67
CA GLU A 74 4.76 3.19 -19.30
C GLU A 74 5.14 1.71 -19.26
N SER A 75 5.91 1.30 -18.26
CA SER A 75 6.19 -0.10 -18.01
C SER A 75 6.16 -0.46 -16.53
N ILE A 76 5.71 -1.68 -16.23
CA ILE A 76 5.68 -2.26 -14.90
C ILE A 76 6.29 -3.65 -14.99
N THR A 77 7.37 -3.87 -14.26
CA THR A 77 8.04 -5.18 -14.18
C THR A 77 7.77 -5.80 -12.82
N PHE A 78 7.19 -7.00 -12.84
CA PHE A 78 7.00 -7.84 -11.67
C PHE A 78 8.22 -8.73 -11.51
N GLN A 79 8.91 -8.56 -10.40
CA GLN A 79 10.03 -9.40 -10.00
C GLN A 79 9.53 -10.74 -9.42
N PRO A 80 10.42 -11.70 -9.12
CA PRO A 80 10.01 -12.97 -8.52
C PRO A 80 9.23 -12.81 -7.21
N ASN A 81 8.32 -13.76 -6.94
CA ASN A 81 7.50 -13.80 -5.72
C ASN A 81 6.66 -12.52 -5.49
N THR A 82 6.13 -11.96 -6.57
CA THR A 82 5.34 -10.73 -6.53
C THR A 82 3.87 -11.02 -6.72
N LEU A 83 3.03 -10.36 -5.93
CA LEU A 83 1.58 -10.38 -6.06
C LEU A 83 1.07 -8.94 -6.04
N ALA A 84 0.57 -8.48 -7.18
CA ALA A 84 -0.02 -7.15 -7.27
C ALA A 84 -1.17 -7.11 -8.29
N ALA A 85 -2.12 -6.21 -8.09
CA ALA A 85 -3.16 -5.90 -9.07
C ALA A 85 -2.93 -4.54 -9.72
N ILE A 86 -3.38 -4.42 -10.97
CA ILE A 86 -3.37 -3.16 -11.72
C ILE A 86 -4.81 -2.81 -12.06
N CYS A 87 -5.23 -1.63 -11.61
CA CYS A 87 -6.55 -1.08 -11.85
C CYS A 87 -6.40 0.21 -12.64
N THR A 88 -7.07 0.29 -13.78
CA THR A 88 -7.14 1.49 -14.61
C THR A 88 -8.56 2.03 -14.58
N ASN A 89 -8.71 3.33 -14.31
CA ASN A 89 -10.01 3.98 -14.35
C ASN A 89 -10.15 4.73 -15.67
N GLU A 90 -11.16 4.36 -16.47
CA GLU A 90 -11.44 4.89 -17.82
C GLU A 90 -12.12 6.27 -17.79
N SER A 91 -11.77 7.12 -16.82
CA SER A 91 -12.23 8.51 -16.80
C SER A 91 -11.40 9.38 -17.76
N ALA A 92 -11.88 10.60 -18.05
CA ALA A 92 -11.21 11.56 -18.95
C ALA A 92 -9.72 11.80 -18.63
N ALA A 93 -9.28 11.59 -17.38
CA ALA A 93 -7.87 11.44 -17.04
C ALA A 93 -7.63 10.01 -16.57
N MET A 94 -7.09 9.16 -17.46
CA MET A 94 -6.73 7.77 -17.14
C MET A 94 -5.83 7.75 -15.89
N LYS A 95 -6.29 7.09 -14.82
CA LYS A 95 -5.54 6.89 -13.57
C LYS A 95 -5.21 5.42 -13.37
N THR A 96 -3.98 5.14 -12.96
CA THR A 96 -3.49 3.80 -12.64
C THR A 96 -3.36 3.65 -11.13
N GLN A 97 -4.00 2.63 -10.59
CA GLN A 97 -3.83 2.22 -9.20
C GLN A 97 -3.22 0.82 -9.18
N ILE A 98 -2.12 0.68 -8.46
CA ILE A 98 -1.40 -0.58 -8.34
C ILE A 98 -1.50 -1.01 -6.88
N TYR A 99 -2.04 -2.20 -6.64
CA TYR A 99 -2.20 -2.75 -5.31
C TYR A 99 -1.20 -3.89 -5.13
N GLN A 100 -0.07 -3.61 -4.50
CA GLN A 100 1.02 -4.58 -4.29
C GLN A 100 0.95 -5.18 -2.90
N GLN A 101 0.70 -6.47 -2.80
CA GLN A 101 0.59 -7.15 -1.51
C GLN A 101 1.95 -7.67 -1.00
N VAL A 102 2.80 -8.17 -1.90
CA VAL A 102 4.14 -8.69 -1.59
C VAL A 102 5.03 -8.70 -2.85
N GLY A 103 6.34 -8.75 -2.65
CA GLY A 103 7.36 -8.89 -3.70
C GLY A 103 7.89 -7.54 -4.14
N SER A 104 8.38 -7.45 -5.38
CA SER A 104 9.04 -6.25 -5.90
C SER A 104 8.51 -5.86 -7.28
N LEU A 105 8.33 -4.56 -7.47
CA LEU A 105 7.93 -3.94 -8.73
C LEU A 105 8.97 -2.91 -9.15
N ASP A 106 9.34 -2.94 -10.43
CA ASP A 106 10.10 -1.87 -11.08
C ASP A 106 9.14 -1.11 -12.01
N LEU A 107 9.01 0.20 -11.81
CA LEU A 107 8.02 1.01 -12.50
C LEU A 107 8.69 2.15 -13.24
N GLU A 108 8.33 2.30 -14.51
CA GLU A 108 8.62 3.46 -15.33
C GLU A 108 7.29 4.10 -15.74
N ILE A 109 7.00 5.26 -15.16
CA ILE A 109 5.74 5.96 -15.31
C ILE A 109 5.93 7.22 -16.15
N GLU A 110 5.03 7.44 -17.10
CA GLU A 110 5.04 8.60 -17.99
C GLU A 110 4.97 9.89 -17.19
N LYS A 111 5.72 10.90 -17.63
CA LYS A 111 5.64 12.24 -17.06
C LYS A 111 4.39 12.97 -17.55
N ARG A 112 3.52 13.35 -16.61
CA ARG A 112 2.32 14.18 -16.84
C ARG A 112 2.29 15.40 -15.93
N SER A 113 1.38 16.33 -16.21
CA SER A 113 1.20 17.57 -15.42
C SER A 113 0.67 17.29 -14.01
N GLN A 114 -0.21 16.30 -13.87
CA GLN A 114 -0.82 15.88 -12.61
C GLN A 114 -0.45 14.43 -12.24
N PRO A 115 -0.47 14.07 -10.94
CA PRO A 115 -0.34 12.68 -10.52
C PRO A 115 -1.43 11.80 -11.12
N HIS A 116 -1.00 10.66 -11.66
CA HIS A 116 -1.89 9.75 -12.38
C HIS A 116 -1.63 8.28 -12.07
N THR A 117 -0.53 7.97 -11.39
CA THR A 117 -0.27 6.62 -10.87
C THR A 117 -0.13 6.64 -9.35
N THR A 118 -0.74 5.67 -8.69
CA THR A 118 -0.59 5.43 -7.25
C THR A 118 -0.29 3.97 -7.00
N VAL A 119 0.82 3.69 -6.32
CA VAL A 119 1.14 2.36 -5.81
C VAL A 119 0.70 2.29 -4.35
N GLN A 120 -0.11 1.32 -4.01
CA GLN A 120 -0.59 1.06 -2.67
C GLN A 120 -0.03 -0.27 -2.19
N THR A 121 0.64 -0.23 -1.05
CA THR A 121 1.10 -1.40 -0.31
C THR A 121 0.23 -1.58 0.93
N PRO A 122 0.46 -2.61 1.75
CA PRO A 122 -0.20 -2.70 3.05
C PRO A 122 0.19 -1.59 4.05
N TYR A 123 1.25 -0.81 3.78
CA TYR A 123 1.82 0.13 4.77
C TYR A 123 1.82 1.59 4.30
N PHE A 124 1.95 1.84 3.00
CA PHE A 124 1.95 3.19 2.44
C PHE A 124 1.32 3.29 1.06
N ALA A 125 0.95 4.52 0.67
CA ALA A 125 0.68 4.90 -0.70
C ALA A 125 1.83 5.75 -1.28
N ALA A 126 2.28 5.41 -2.48
CA ALA A 126 3.25 6.15 -3.27
C ALA A 126 2.54 6.79 -4.47
N VAL A 127 2.46 8.12 -4.48
CA VAL A 127 1.78 8.90 -5.51
C VAL A 127 2.83 9.52 -6.44
N VAL A 128 2.64 9.32 -7.76
CA VAL A 128 3.63 9.72 -8.76
C VAL A 128 2.99 10.35 -10.00
N LYS A 129 3.80 11.15 -10.69
CA LYS A 129 3.42 11.83 -11.94
C LYS A 129 4.43 11.69 -13.09
N GLY A 130 5.45 10.85 -12.95
CA GLY A 130 6.55 10.74 -13.91
C GLY A 130 7.84 10.32 -13.24
N THR A 131 8.01 9.02 -13.03
CA THR A 131 9.03 8.47 -12.13
C THR A 131 9.58 7.15 -12.64
N ILE A 132 10.86 6.89 -12.38
CA ILE A 132 11.44 5.55 -12.40
C ILE A 132 11.79 5.20 -10.97
N PHE A 133 11.18 4.13 -10.47
CA PHE A 133 11.27 3.78 -9.06
C PHE A 133 10.98 2.29 -8.83
N HIS A 134 11.45 1.81 -7.70
CA HIS A 134 11.35 0.43 -7.26
C HIS A 134 10.53 0.36 -5.98
N VAL A 135 9.55 -0.53 -5.91
CA VAL A 135 8.73 -0.76 -4.72
C VAL A 135 8.86 -2.20 -4.27
N THR A 136 9.27 -2.41 -3.02
CA THR A 136 9.34 -3.73 -2.39
C THR A 136 8.38 -3.78 -1.22
N ALA A 137 7.57 -4.84 -1.14
CA ALA A 137 6.63 -5.07 -0.06
C ALA A 137 6.86 -6.45 0.55
N ASP A 138 6.98 -6.48 1.88
CA ASP A 138 7.14 -7.68 2.69
C ASP A 138 6.00 -7.82 3.70
N ARG A 139 6.05 -8.88 4.51
CA ARG A 139 5.08 -9.15 5.58
C ARG A 139 5.08 -8.15 6.72
N THR A 140 6.11 -7.33 6.87
CA THR A 140 6.24 -6.39 8.00
C THR A 140 6.50 -4.96 7.58
N LYS A 141 6.94 -4.72 6.35
CA LYS A 141 7.33 -3.39 5.86
C LYS A 141 7.17 -3.29 4.35
N ALA A 142 7.19 -2.08 3.84
CA ALA A 142 7.43 -1.83 2.42
C ALA A 142 8.44 -0.69 2.26
N SER A 143 9.13 -0.66 1.14
CA SER A 143 10.08 0.39 0.79
C SER A 143 9.88 0.86 -0.64
N VAL A 144 10.24 2.12 -0.88
CA VAL A 144 10.41 2.68 -2.23
C VAL A 144 11.79 3.28 -2.36
N ALA A 145 12.43 3.04 -3.50
CA ALA A 145 13.67 3.68 -3.93
C ALA A 145 13.45 4.34 -5.29
N VAL A 146 14.03 5.53 -5.49
CA VAL A 146 13.73 6.37 -6.66
C VAL A 146 14.99 6.62 -7.47
N ASP A 147 14.94 6.37 -8.77
CA ASP A 147 16.03 6.66 -9.72
C ASP A 147 15.77 7.92 -10.52
N ARG A 148 14.49 8.23 -10.80
CA ARG A 148 14.10 9.44 -11.52
C ARG A 148 12.76 9.97 -11.01
N GLY A 149 12.62 11.29 -11.00
CA GLY A 149 11.39 11.98 -10.64
C GLY A 149 11.22 12.16 -9.14
N LEU A 150 9.99 12.36 -8.69
CA LEU A 150 9.66 12.57 -7.29
C LEU A 150 8.48 11.67 -6.89
N VAL A 151 8.66 10.90 -5.82
CA VAL A 151 7.62 10.02 -5.27
C VAL A 151 7.16 10.59 -3.93
N GLN A 152 5.86 10.86 -3.79
CA GLN A 152 5.30 11.18 -2.48
C GLN A 152 4.85 9.89 -1.79
N VAL A 153 5.44 9.59 -0.65
CA VAL A 153 5.13 8.42 0.16
C VAL A 153 4.35 8.86 1.38
N THR A 154 3.20 8.25 1.64
CA THR A 154 2.41 8.49 2.86
C THR A 154 2.12 7.17 3.55
N SER A 155 2.54 7.05 4.81
CA SER A 155 2.22 5.94 5.71
C SER A 155 0.74 5.97 6.09
N PHE A 156 0.07 4.83 5.97
CA PHE A 156 -1.34 4.71 6.36
C PHE A 156 -1.50 4.86 7.87
N SER A 157 -0.79 4.06 8.67
CA SER A 157 -0.97 3.99 10.12
C SER A 157 -0.46 5.21 10.87
N SER A 158 0.71 5.73 10.49
CA SER A 158 1.36 6.84 11.23
C SER A 158 1.02 8.22 10.67
N GLY A 159 0.46 8.31 9.46
CA GLY A 159 0.26 9.59 8.78
C GLY A 159 1.56 10.29 8.37
N GLN A 160 2.72 9.66 8.55
CA GLN A 160 4.00 10.23 8.13
C GLN A 160 4.06 10.30 6.60
N ARG A 161 4.54 11.43 6.08
CA ARG A 161 4.66 11.71 4.65
C ARG A 161 6.05 12.21 4.31
N SER A 162 6.61 11.74 3.21
CA SER A 162 7.89 12.21 2.68
C SER A 162 7.87 12.28 1.16
N ASN A 163 8.60 13.25 0.60
CA ASN A 163 8.85 13.34 -0.83
C ASN A 163 10.25 12.77 -1.11
N VAL A 164 10.31 11.67 -1.85
CA VAL A 164 11.51 10.91 -2.14
C VAL A 164 11.98 11.22 -3.56
N ALA A 165 13.18 11.80 -3.67
CA ALA A 165 13.81 12.22 -4.91
C ALA A 165 14.86 11.19 -5.40
N PRO A 166 15.50 11.39 -6.57
CA PRO A 166 16.46 10.45 -7.11
C PRO A 166 17.63 10.15 -6.16
N GLY A 167 17.99 8.87 -6.03
CA GLY A 167 19.02 8.39 -5.10
C GLY A 167 18.58 8.40 -3.63
N GLN A 168 17.29 8.59 -3.36
CA GLN A 168 16.68 8.50 -2.03
C GLN A 168 15.73 7.31 -1.92
N SER A 169 15.40 6.96 -0.68
CA SER A 169 14.45 5.89 -0.36
C SER A 169 13.64 6.22 0.88
N ALA A 170 12.45 5.63 0.96
CA ALA A 170 11.62 5.60 2.17
C ALA A 170 11.20 4.17 2.46
N THR A 171 11.24 3.78 3.74
CA THR A 171 10.74 2.50 4.24
C THR A 171 9.69 2.78 5.30
N VAL A 172 8.53 2.13 5.19
CA VAL A 172 7.48 2.17 6.21
C VAL A 172 7.35 0.78 6.81
N ASP A 173 7.70 0.68 8.09
CA ASP A 173 7.54 -0.53 8.89
C ASP A 173 6.20 -0.50 9.63
N LYS A 174 5.57 -1.67 9.76
CA LYS A 174 4.28 -1.85 10.45
C LYS A 174 4.27 -1.30 11.87
N LYS A 175 5.39 -1.36 12.59
CA LYS A 175 5.53 -0.95 14.00
C LYS A 175 6.35 0.33 14.14
N ALA A 176 7.48 0.44 13.45
CA ALA A 176 8.43 1.54 13.63
C ALA A 176 8.06 2.81 12.83
N GLY A 177 7.09 2.74 11.92
CA GLY A 177 6.70 3.87 11.08
C GLY A 177 7.69 4.11 9.93
N MET A 178 7.77 5.36 9.47
CA MET A 178 8.55 5.76 8.31
C MET A 178 10.00 6.09 8.67
N THR A 179 10.94 5.53 7.92
CA THR A 179 12.35 5.91 7.88
C THR A 179 12.72 6.29 6.46
N VAL A 180 13.66 7.23 6.31
CA VAL A 180 14.08 7.74 5.00
C VAL A 180 15.60 7.84 4.95
N ALA A 181 16.17 7.60 3.77
CA ALA A 181 17.60 7.62 3.51
C ALA A 181 17.89 8.23 2.13
N GLY A 182 19.09 8.78 1.93
CA GLY A 182 19.49 9.31 0.64
C GLY A 182 20.99 9.50 0.53
N ARG A 183 21.52 9.40 -0.70
CA ARG A 183 22.97 9.46 -0.96
C ARG A 183 23.57 10.85 -0.70
N LEU A 184 22.85 11.91 -1.08
CA LEU A 184 23.32 13.31 -0.96
C LEU A 184 22.64 14.05 0.18
N SER A 185 21.35 13.79 0.39
CA SER A 185 20.55 14.40 1.45
C SER A 185 19.46 13.43 1.88
N LYS A 186 19.09 13.53 3.16
CA LYS A 186 17.98 12.78 3.73
C LYS A 186 16.67 13.52 3.45
N PRO A 187 15.63 12.85 2.92
CA PRO A 187 14.29 13.44 2.80
C PRO A 187 13.75 13.92 4.14
N GLU A 188 12.91 14.95 4.12
CA GLU A 188 12.15 15.36 5.30
C GLU A 188 10.93 14.46 5.50
N ILE A 189 10.57 14.21 6.77
CA ILE A 189 9.32 13.55 7.13
C ILE A 189 8.40 14.61 7.73
N THR A 190 7.26 14.79 7.09
CA THR A 190 6.13 15.61 7.56
C THR A 190 5.02 14.71 8.09
N SER A 191 4.02 15.27 8.76
CA SER A 191 2.87 14.52 9.27
C SER A 191 1.58 15.00 8.62
N VAL A 192 0.71 14.07 8.29
CA VAL A 192 -0.67 14.29 7.86
C VAL A 192 -1.61 13.37 8.64
N ALA A 193 -2.92 13.56 8.50
CA ALA A 193 -3.89 12.67 9.11
C ALA A 193 -3.64 11.20 8.67
N PRO A 194 -3.58 10.23 9.60
CA PRO A 194 -3.53 8.81 9.28
C PRO A 194 -4.72 8.38 8.40
N SER A 195 -4.54 7.30 7.66
CA SER A 195 -5.54 6.74 6.75
C SER A 195 -5.52 5.22 6.78
N VAL A 196 -6.53 4.58 6.17
CA VAL A 196 -6.65 3.12 6.17
C VAL A 196 -6.10 2.54 4.87
N ALA A 197 -5.22 1.55 4.98
CA ALA A 197 -4.73 0.79 3.83
C ALA A 197 -5.87 0.11 3.09
N GLN A 198 -5.76 -0.06 1.77
CA GLN A 198 -6.80 -0.72 0.96
C GLN A 198 -6.59 -2.23 0.81
N ILE A 199 -5.39 -2.73 1.13
CA ILE A 199 -5.02 -4.14 1.05
C ILE A 199 -4.29 -4.57 2.34
N PRO A 200 -4.55 -5.78 2.85
CA PRO A 200 -3.89 -6.27 4.05
C PRO A 200 -2.50 -6.84 3.73
N ALA A 201 -1.65 -6.92 4.74
CA ALA A 201 -0.38 -7.65 4.62
C ALA A 201 -0.64 -9.15 4.51
N VAL A 202 0.23 -9.87 3.78
CA VAL A 202 0.14 -11.33 3.65
C VAL A 202 0.05 -12.00 5.02
N GLY A 203 -0.92 -12.92 5.17
CA GLY A 203 -1.18 -13.63 6.42
C GLY A 203 -1.96 -12.84 7.46
N THR A 204 -2.55 -11.70 7.09
CA THR A 204 -3.39 -10.89 7.98
C THR A 204 -4.67 -10.45 7.29
N THR A 205 -5.72 -10.19 8.06
CA THR A 205 -6.98 -9.59 7.58
C THR A 205 -7.14 -8.13 8.02
N LYS A 206 -6.36 -7.68 9.02
CA LYS A 206 -6.38 -6.31 9.53
C LYS A 206 -5.64 -5.36 8.59
N LEU A 207 -6.32 -4.29 8.19
CA LEU A 207 -5.74 -3.20 7.41
C LEU A 207 -4.91 -2.26 8.31
N ALA A 208 -3.78 -1.78 7.81
CA ALA A 208 -3.01 -0.76 8.52
C ALA A 208 -3.82 0.53 8.65
N GLY A 209 -3.74 1.19 9.80
CA GLY A 209 -4.54 2.37 10.11
C GLY A 209 -6.01 2.10 10.47
N ALA A 210 -6.52 0.87 10.34
CA ALA A 210 -7.84 0.53 10.84
C ALA A 210 -7.85 0.39 12.38
N THR A 211 -8.69 1.17 13.04
CA THR A 211 -9.10 0.94 14.44
C THR A 211 -10.13 -0.19 14.49
N ALA A 212 -10.26 -0.88 15.62
CA ALA A 212 -11.05 -2.11 15.76
C ALA A 212 -12.58 -1.93 15.64
N GLU A 213 -13.05 -0.77 15.17
CA GLU A 213 -14.45 -0.35 15.26
C GLU A 213 -15.07 0.04 13.90
N ALA A 214 -14.42 -0.27 12.78
CA ALA A 214 -15.02 -0.16 11.46
C ALA A 214 -15.47 -1.54 10.95
N LYS A 215 -16.60 -2.02 11.49
CA LYS A 215 -17.35 -3.15 10.95
C LYS A 215 -17.99 -2.73 9.62
N SER A 216 -17.49 -3.30 8.52
CA SER A 216 -18.18 -3.53 7.25
C SER A 216 -18.97 -2.37 6.63
N SER A 217 -18.36 -1.65 5.68
CA SER A 217 -19.12 -0.97 4.61
C SER A 217 -18.62 -1.43 3.24
N SER A 218 -18.83 -2.72 2.94
CA SER A 218 -18.79 -3.22 1.58
C SER A 218 -19.84 -4.31 1.43
N SER A 219 -21.11 -3.91 1.48
CA SER A 219 -22.21 -4.67 0.89
C SER A 219 -22.78 -3.85 -0.25
N ALA A 220 -22.81 -4.49 -1.42
CA ALA A 220 -23.32 -3.99 -2.67
C ALA A 220 -24.70 -3.32 -2.53
N THR A 221 -24.87 -2.16 -3.16
CA THR A 221 -26.19 -1.63 -3.49
C THR A 221 -26.37 -1.75 -5.00
N SER A 222 -26.86 -2.91 -5.42
CA SER A 222 -27.70 -3.04 -6.61
C SER A 222 -29.15 -2.99 -6.15
N LYS A 223 -29.78 -1.81 -6.22
CA LYS A 223 -31.22 -1.72 -6.50
C LYS A 223 -31.63 -0.31 -6.94
N THR A 224 -32.07 -0.27 -8.18
CA THR A 224 -33.08 0.61 -8.76
C THR A 224 -34.19 0.97 -7.78
N THR A 225 -34.53 2.27 -7.70
CA THR A 225 -35.88 2.87 -7.91
C THR A 225 -35.86 4.35 -7.48
N ASN A 226 -35.98 5.26 -8.44
CA ASN A 226 -36.39 6.65 -8.19
C ASN A 226 -37.89 6.75 -8.49
N ALA A 227 -38.70 7.11 -7.50
CA ALA A 227 -39.90 7.93 -7.67
C ALA A 227 -40.43 8.37 -6.29
N ASN A 228 -40.26 9.68 -6.06
CA ASN A 228 -41.13 10.66 -5.39
C ASN A 228 -41.65 10.46 -3.96
N ASP A 229 -41.33 11.48 -3.14
CA ASP A 229 -42.19 12.28 -2.28
C ASP A 229 -43.48 11.64 -1.74
N ASP A 230 -43.60 11.60 -0.41
CA ASP A 230 -44.45 12.59 0.26
C ASP A 230 -44.25 12.61 1.79
N ASP A 231 -44.35 13.84 2.28
CA ASP A 231 -44.32 14.33 3.65
C ASP A 231 -45.53 13.82 4.47
N SER A 232 -45.31 13.48 5.75
CA SER A 232 -46.16 13.96 6.85
C SER A 232 -45.83 13.32 8.21
N SER A 233 -45.83 14.21 9.19
CA SER A 233 -45.71 14.03 10.64
C SER A 233 -46.48 12.85 11.25
N SER A 234 -45.94 12.28 12.34
CA SER A 234 -46.58 12.43 13.66
C SER A 234 -45.78 11.80 14.80
N ASN A 235 -45.95 12.45 15.94
CA ASN A 235 -45.40 12.19 17.26
C ASN A 235 -46.02 10.93 17.87
N GLY A 236 -45.25 10.12 18.63
CA GLY A 236 -45.83 8.98 19.35
C GLY A 236 -44.85 8.22 20.24
N LYS A 237 -44.66 8.70 21.48
CA LYS A 237 -44.11 7.92 22.59
C LYS A 237 -44.99 6.69 22.83
N SER A 238 -44.42 5.51 23.08
CA SER A 238 -44.84 4.63 24.18
C SER A 238 -43.93 3.42 24.37
N ASN A 239 -43.69 3.18 25.66
CA ASN A 239 -43.08 2.04 26.31
C ASN A 239 -44.03 0.83 26.26
N GLY A 240 -43.51 -0.40 26.15
CA GLY A 240 -44.35 -1.60 26.07
C GLY A 240 -43.58 -2.90 26.25
N ASN A 241 -43.26 -3.22 27.51
CA ASN A 241 -42.89 -4.56 27.96
C ASN A 241 -44.10 -5.50 27.85
N SER A 242 -43.95 -6.70 27.29
CA SER A 242 -44.84 -7.82 27.61
C SER A 242 -44.16 -9.17 27.45
N SER A 243 -44.06 -9.85 28.57
CA SER A 243 -43.88 -11.29 28.73
C SER A 243 -45.23 -12.01 28.60
N SER A 244 -45.29 -13.14 27.90
CA SER A 244 -46.08 -14.35 28.20
C SER A 244 -45.92 -15.31 27.01
N ASN A 245 -45.29 -16.47 27.20
CA ASN A 245 -45.80 -17.74 27.74
C ASN A 245 -46.86 -18.42 26.83
N GLY A 246 -46.48 -19.59 26.30
CA GLY A 246 -47.34 -20.46 25.49
C GLY A 246 -46.66 -21.81 25.22
N ASN A 247 -46.99 -22.78 26.06
CA ASN A 247 -46.50 -24.16 26.15
C ASN A 247 -47.06 -25.09 25.05
N SER A 248 -46.49 -26.31 24.97
CA SER A 248 -46.93 -27.57 24.29
C SER A 248 -46.34 -27.80 22.88
N GLY A 249 -45.78 -28.95 22.51
CA GLY A 249 -45.77 -30.26 23.15
C GLY A 249 -44.83 -31.28 22.48
N ASN A 250 -44.77 -32.40 23.18
CA ASN A 250 -43.93 -33.60 23.13
C ASN A 250 -43.71 -34.32 21.77
N GLY A 251 -42.54 -34.94 21.63
CA GLY A 251 -42.19 -35.92 20.60
C GLY A 251 -40.96 -36.73 20.99
N THR A 252 -41.20 -37.88 21.64
CA THR A 252 -40.22 -38.80 22.24
C THR A 252 -39.86 -39.94 21.28
N SER A 253 -38.58 -40.21 21.09
CA SER A 253 -37.94 -41.52 20.80
C SER A 253 -36.42 -41.24 20.73
N GLY A 254 -35.48 -41.96 21.35
CA GLY A 254 -35.45 -43.34 21.82
C GLY A 254 -34.18 -43.96 21.21
N GLY A 255 -33.09 -44.08 21.97
CA GLY A 255 -31.82 -44.60 21.46
C GLY A 255 -30.68 -44.59 22.48
N ASN A 256 -30.65 -45.63 23.30
CA ASN A 256 -29.73 -45.91 24.40
C ASN A 256 -28.34 -46.38 23.91
N GLY A 257 -27.27 -46.13 24.70
CA GLY A 257 -25.93 -46.64 24.44
C GLY A 257 -24.88 -46.16 25.45
N ASN A 258 -24.88 -46.78 26.63
CA ASN A 258 -24.10 -46.48 27.83
C ASN A 258 -22.76 -47.22 27.88
N SER A 259 -21.69 -46.54 28.34
CA SER A 259 -20.53 -47.08 29.10
C SER A 259 -19.61 -45.87 29.41
N GLY A 260 -19.59 -45.32 30.64
CA GLY A 260 -18.94 -45.86 31.85
C GLY A 260 -17.44 -45.51 31.85
N GLY A 261 -16.78 -44.94 32.85
CA GLY A 261 -17.09 -44.40 34.18
C GLY A 261 -15.85 -43.60 34.64
N ASN A 262 -16.04 -42.45 35.29
CA ASN A 262 -15.74 -42.18 36.70
C ASN A 262 -14.27 -42.28 37.16
N GLY A 263 -13.76 -41.20 37.76
CA GLY A 263 -12.46 -41.18 38.45
C GLY A 263 -12.07 -39.78 38.92
N ASN A 264 -12.55 -39.41 40.12
CA ASN A 264 -12.35 -38.13 40.80
C ASN A 264 -11.03 -38.09 41.60
N ASN A 265 -10.62 -36.88 42.01
CA ASN A 265 -9.66 -36.51 43.06
C ASN A 265 -8.14 -36.59 42.82
N GLY A 266 -7.47 -35.46 43.09
CA GLY A 266 -6.02 -35.36 43.27
C GLY A 266 -5.60 -33.95 43.72
N ASN A 267 -5.84 -33.65 45.00
CA ASN A 267 -5.30 -32.49 45.71
C ASN A 267 -3.76 -32.60 45.83
N GLY A 268 -3.03 -31.48 45.72
CA GLY A 268 -1.57 -31.45 45.86
C GLY A 268 -1.01 -30.05 46.09
N ASN A 269 -1.03 -29.60 47.36
CA ASN A 269 -0.20 -28.54 47.91
C ASN A 269 1.20 -29.09 48.28
N GLY A 270 2.24 -28.27 48.18
CA GLY A 270 3.55 -28.45 48.85
C GLY A 270 4.76 -28.24 47.91
N HIS A 271 5.40 -27.06 47.83
CA HIS A 271 6.44 -26.46 48.72
C HIS A 271 7.88 -26.85 48.32
N SER A 272 8.72 -25.85 48.01
CA SER A 272 10.08 -25.67 48.56
C SER A 272 10.62 -24.30 48.16
N ASP A 273 10.99 -23.54 49.18
CA ASP A 273 11.73 -22.29 49.15
C ASP A 273 13.16 -22.47 48.62
N ASP A 274 13.73 -21.43 47.99
CA ASP A 274 15.08 -20.98 48.38
C ASP A 274 15.42 -19.56 47.88
N SER A 275 15.60 -18.68 48.87
CA SER A 275 16.62 -17.64 49.06
C SER A 275 17.21 -16.83 47.87
N GLY A 276 17.06 -15.49 47.95
CA GLY A 276 17.75 -14.52 47.09
C GLY A 276 17.42 -13.06 47.42
N ASN A 277 18.03 -12.54 48.49
CA ASN A 277 17.79 -11.26 49.16
C ASN A 277 18.22 -9.99 48.38
N SER A 278 17.48 -8.90 48.68
CA SER A 278 17.87 -7.48 48.77
C SER A 278 18.43 -6.70 47.58
N GLY A 279 17.71 -5.62 47.23
CA GLY A 279 18.19 -4.47 46.49
C GLY A 279 17.24 -3.28 46.60
N ASN A 280 17.01 -2.79 47.83
CA ASN A 280 16.16 -1.64 48.12
C ASN A 280 16.95 -0.34 47.85
N GLY A 281 16.55 0.43 46.84
CA GLY A 281 17.16 1.72 46.49
C GLY A 281 16.15 2.85 46.59
N ASN A 282 16.02 3.41 47.79
CA ASN A 282 15.24 4.61 48.09
C ASN A 282 16.13 5.85 47.84
N GLY A 283 15.73 6.74 46.93
CA GLY A 283 16.44 7.98 46.60
C GLY A 283 15.47 9.15 46.53
N ASN A 284 15.42 9.92 47.62
CA ASN A 284 14.54 11.06 47.86
C ASN A 284 15.05 12.36 47.21
N SER A 285 14.10 13.21 46.81
CA SER A 285 14.12 14.68 46.75
C SER A 285 15.37 15.43 46.26
N GLY A 286 15.24 16.09 45.10
CA GLY A 286 16.07 17.22 44.69
C GLY A 286 15.21 18.33 44.09
N ASN A 287 14.79 19.26 44.94
CA ASN A 287 14.04 20.46 44.60
C ASN A 287 15.00 21.50 43.98
N GLY A 288 14.85 21.82 42.69
CA GLY A 288 15.67 22.81 42.00
C GLY A 288 14.84 24.01 41.56
N ASN A 289 14.63 24.96 42.46
CA ASN A 289 14.03 26.26 42.16
C ASN A 289 15.16 27.26 41.86
N GLY A 290 15.19 27.82 40.65
CA GLY A 290 16.18 28.83 40.24
C GLY A 290 15.52 29.90 39.39
N ASN A 291 15.23 31.05 40.00
CA ASN A 291 14.74 32.28 39.38
C ASN A 291 15.83 33.36 39.49
N GLY A 292 15.99 34.20 38.45
CA GLY A 292 16.91 35.36 38.40
C GLY A 292 17.57 35.47 37.02
N ASN A 293 17.04 36.20 36.04
CA ASN A 293 16.88 37.66 35.85
C ASN A 293 18.14 38.41 35.31
N SER A 294 17.91 39.07 34.17
CA SER A 294 18.49 40.33 33.64
C SER A 294 19.98 40.45 33.22
N GLY A 295 20.16 41.01 32.02
CA GLY A 295 21.37 41.73 31.56
C GLY A 295 21.62 41.57 30.05
N LYS A 296 20.99 42.35 29.16
CA LYS A 296 21.50 43.57 28.50
C LYS A 296 22.90 43.46 27.86
N GLY A 297 22.99 43.84 26.57
CA GLY A 297 24.10 44.67 26.07
C GLY A 297 24.91 44.13 24.89
N ASP A 298 24.51 44.56 23.69
CA ASP A 298 25.30 45.03 22.54
C ASP A 298 26.84 44.84 22.54
N ASN A 299 27.40 44.28 21.46
CA ASN A 299 28.19 45.01 20.44
C ASN A 299 29.16 44.14 19.61
N ASN A 300 29.28 44.56 18.34
CA ASN A 300 30.42 44.53 17.42
C ASN A 300 31.08 43.20 16.99
N GLY A 301 30.93 42.88 15.70
CA GLY A 301 31.77 43.46 14.64
C GLY A 301 33.28 43.20 14.74
N GLY A 302 33.83 42.51 13.73
CA GLY A 302 35.28 42.49 13.48
C GLY A 302 35.73 41.29 12.67
N GLY A 303 35.70 41.42 11.34
CA GLY A 303 36.46 40.54 10.47
C GLY A 303 37.95 40.83 10.60
N ASN A 304 38.78 39.83 10.34
CA ASN A 304 40.11 40.08 9.80
C ASN A 304 40.55 38.89 8.94
N GLY A 305 40.73 39.16 7.65
CA GLY A 305 41.51 38.30 6.77
C GLY A 305 42.99 38.50 7.05
N ASN A 306 43.78 37.46 6.79
CA ASN A 306 45.20 37.65 6.54
C ASN A 306 45.61 36.72 5.40
N GLY A 307 46.07 37.33 4.30
CA GLY A 307 46.69 36.64 3.19
C GLY A 307 48.20 36.60 3.33
N GLY A 308 48.83 35.87 2.40
CA GLY A 308 50.21 36.10 1.98
C GLY A 308 51.23 35.13 2.56
N GLY A 309 51.79 34.28 1.71
CA GLY A 309 52.98 33.50 2.01
C GLY A 309 53.44 32.65 0.83
N HIS A 310 54.16 33.27 -0.12
CA HIS A 310 54.84 32.59 -1.22
C HIS A 310 55.97 31.67 -0.71
N GLY A 311 56.14 30.51 -1.32
CA GLY A 311 57.30 29.64 -1.14
C GLY A 311 57.59 28.81 -2.39
N LYS A 312 58.64 29.21 -3.13
CA LYS A 312 59.20 28.51 -4.31
C LYS A 312 60.00 27.27 -3.89
N GLY A 313 59.95 26.22 -4.72
CA GLY A 313 60.97 25.16 -4.84
C GLY A 313 60.65 24.35 -6.11
N LYS A 314 61.28 24.62 -7.25
CA LYS A 314 62.55 24.07 -7.79
C LYS A 314 62.58 22.54 -7.92
N ASP A 315 62.40 22.11 -9.17
CA ASP A 315 63.28 21.23 -9.95
C ASP A 315 64.02 20.10 -9.19
N LYS A 316 63.52 18.88 -9.37
CA LYS A 316 64.18 17.77 -10.10
C LYS A 316 63.17 16.68 -10.41
#